data_AF-A0A348Y723-F1
#
_entry.id   AF-A0A348Y723-F1
#
_cell.length_a   1.000
_cell.length_b   1.000
_cell.length_c   1.000
_cell.angle_alpha   90.00
_cell.angle_beta   90.00
_cell.angle_gamma   90.00
#
_symmetry.space_group_name_H-M   'P 1'
#
loop_
_entity.id
_entity.type
_entity.pdbx_description
1 polymer ?
#
loop_
_entity_poly.entity_id
_entity_poly.type
_entity_poly.pdbx_seq_one_letter_code
_entity_poly.pdbx_strand_id
1 'polypeptide(L)'
;QTPHPAKLGSKLTHPFITTDYSESLLELITDPKSSPKKTLNMLRQLHLLVYQGMPENELMWPLSMPCMLSSNDEDIPLADYGSSNTGRLKTLYRSGLGIRYGRRMQTIAGLHYNLSFGDDLFTAWQA
;
A
#
# COMPACT_ATOMS: atom_id res chain seq x y z
N GLN A 1 13.96 11.66 -1.18
CA GLN A 1 13.22 10.66 -0.39
C GLN A 1 12.66 11.39 0.81
N THR A 2 11.34 11.50 0.89
CA THR A 2 10.67 12.11 2.06
C THR A 2 9.94 11.04 2.86
N PRO A 3 9.69 11.26 4.16
CA PRO A 3 8.81 10.39 4.95
C PRO A 3 7.38 10.37 4.39
N HIS A 4 6.59 9.39 4.83
CA HIS A 4 5.15 9.37 4.58
C HIS A 4 4.50 10.73 4.92
N PRO A 5 3.68 11.32 4.03
CA PRO A 5 3.14 12.66 4.26
C PRO A 5 2.33 12.76 5.55
N ALA A 6 2.72 13.65 6.46
CA ALA A 6 2.06 13.80 7.76
C ALA A 6 0.56 14.13 7.65
N LYS A 7 0.13 14.78 6.56
CA LYS A 7 -1.28 15.06 6.25
C LYS A 7 -2.13 13.80 6.07
N LEU A 8 -1.52 12.66 5.74
CA LEU A 8 -2.19 11.36 5.58
C LEU A 8 -2.28 10.58 6.90
N GLY A 9 -1.73 11.12 7.99
CA GLY A 9 -1.81 10.53 9.32
C GLY A 9 -0.86 9.35 9.52
N SER A 10 -1.24 8.44 10.42
CA SER A 10 -0.40 7.29 10.76
C SER A 10 -0.69 6.11 9.84
N LYS A 11 0.25 5.77 8.95
CA LYS A 11 0.20 4.56 8.13
C LYS A 11 0.11 3.25 8.93
N LEU A 12 0.40 3.25 10.24
CA LEU A 12 0.20 2.06 11.09
C LEU A 12 -1.28 1.80 11.39
N THR A 13 -2.09 2.85 11.52
CA THR A 13 -3.47 2.76 12.03
C THR A 13 -4.51 3.39 11.12
N HIS A 14 -4.11 4.09 10.06
CA HIS A 14 -5.04 4.71 9.12
C HIS A 14 -5.80 3.62 8.34
N PRO A 15 -7.14 3.68 8.27
CA PRO A 15 -7.96 2.56 7.82
C PRO A 15 -7.88 2.27 6.31
N PHE A 16 -7.51 3.27 5.50
CA PHE A 16 -7.61 3.19 4.02
C PHE A 16 -6.32 3.49 3.26
N ILE A 17 -5.30 4.01 3.95
CA ILE A 17 -4.07 4.52 3.34
C ILE A 17 -2.94 4.08 4.24
N THR A 18 -2.03 3.31 3.70
CA THR A 18 -0.85 2.83 4.41
C THR A 18 0.33 2.77 3.43
N THR A 19 1.41 2.13 3.85
CA THR A 19 2.53 1.78 2.99
C THR A 19 2.70 0.28 2.95
N ASP A 20 3.14 -0.25 1.82
CA ASP A 20 3.61 -1.63 1.71
C ASP A 20 5.10 -1.67 2.15
N TYR A 21 6.01 -2.18 1.34
CA TYR A 21 7.37 -2.48 1.72
C TYR A 21 8.20 -1.24 2.04
N SER A 22 8.17 -0.26 1.14
CA SER A 22 8.97 0.96 1.24
C SER A 22 8.17 2.11 1.83
N GLU A 23 8.86 3.04 2.47
CA GLU A 23 8.29 4.30 2.96
C GLU A 23 7.52 5.08 1.88
N SER A 24 7.98 4.97 0.63
CA SER A 24 7.40 5.65 -0.54
C SER A 24 6.46 4.76 -1.36
N LEU A 25 6.17 3.53 -0.92
CA LEU A 25 5.27 2.61 -1.61
C LEU A 25 3.89 2.65 -0.95
N LEU A 26 3.05 3.59 -1.39
CA LEU A 26 1.68 3.76 -0.89
C LEU A 26 0.79 2.56 -1.24
N GLU A 27 -0.08 2.20 -0.30
CA GLU A 27 -1.12 1.20 -0.49
C GLU A 27 -2.48 1.79 -0.12
N LEU A 28 -3.44 1.71 -1.04
CA LEU A 28 -4.79 2.25 -0.89
C LEU A 28 -5.79 1.11 -0.80
N ILE A 29 -6.49 1.05 0.34
CA ILE A 29 -7.35 -0.07 0.71
C ILE A 29 -8.78 0.44 0.80
N THR A 30 -9.67 -0.09 -0.04
CA THR A 30 -11.11 0.25 -0.01
C THR A 30 -11.86 -0.65 0.95
N ASP A 31 -12.98 -0.18 1.50
CA ASP A 31 -13.97 -1.09 2.09
C ASP A 31 -14.54 -2.06 1.05
N PRO A 32 -15.04 -3.23 1.46
CA PRO A 32 -15.91 -4.04 0.63
C PRO A 32 -17.12 -3.23 0.16
N LYS A 33 -17.41 -3.24 -1.15
CA LYS A 33 -18.61 -2.60 -1.71
C LYS A 33 -19.44 -3.60 -2.50
N SER A 34 -20.75 -3.35 -2.51
CA SER A 34 -21.72 -4.17 -3.23
C SER A 34 -21.64 -4.08 -4.77
N SER A 35 -20.78 -3.24 -5.33
CA SER A 35 -20.58 -3.14 -6.78
C SER A 35 -19.20 -2.59 -7.15
N PRO A 36 -18.64 -3.00 -8.30
CA PRO A 36 -17.35 -2.49 -8.78
C PRO A 36 -17.33 -0.96 -8.92
N LYS A 37 -18.43 -0.36 -9.38
CA LYS A 37 -18.55 1.11 -9.53
C LYS A 37 -18.40 1.84 -8.20
N LYS A 38 -18.97 1.32 -7.11
CA LYS A 38 -18.82 1.91 -5.77
C LYS A 38 -17.36 1.77 -5.28
N THR A 39 -16.73 0.62 -5.52
CA THR A 39 -15.31 0.40 -5.17
C THR A 39 -14.40 1.38 -5.91
N LEU A 40 -14.55 1.50 -7.23
CA LEU A 40 -13.75 2.41 -8.05
C LEU A 40 -13.97 3.88 -7.68
N ASN A 41 -15.19 4.27 -7.31
CA ASN A 41 -15.46 5.62 -6.82
C ASN A 41 -14.73 5.92 -5.50
N MET A 42 -14.75 4.98 -4.55
CA MET A 42 -14.01 5.13 -3.29
C MET A 42 -12.50 5.16 -3.55
N LEU A 43 -11.99 4.26 -4.40
CA LEU A 43 -10.57 4.24 -4.76
C LEU A 43 -10.14 5.57 -5.39
N ARG A 44 -10.97 6.17 -6.24
CA ARG A 44 -10.73 7.51 -6.81
C ARG A 44 -10.66 8.58 -5.73
N GLN A 45 -11.55 8.55 -4.74
CA GLN A 45 -11.53 9.50 -3.62
C GLN A 45 -10.24 9.37 -2.79
N LEU A 46 -9.77 8.15 -2.54
CA LEU A 46 -8.49 7.91 -1.86
C LEU A 46 -7.31 8.49 -2.66
N HIS A 47 -7.29 8.28 -3.98
CA HIS A 47 -6.26 8.89 -4.84
C HIS A 47 -6.27 10.42 -4.75
N LEU A 48 -7.46 11.05 -4.77
CA LEU A 48 -7.58 12.51 -4.62
C LEU A 48 -7.06 12.99 -3.26
N LEU A 49 -7.38 12.28 -2.18
CA LEU A 49 -6.89 12.60 -0.83
C LEU A 49 -5.35 12.50 -0.76
N VAL A 50 -4.78 11.44 -1.34
CA VAL A 50 -3.32 11.27 -1.45
C VAL A 50 -2.68 12.43 -2.18
N TYR A 51 -3.17 12.77 -3.38
CA TYR A 51 -2.61 13.89 -4.14
C TYR A 51 -2.72 15.24 -3.43
N GLN A 52 -3.77 15.46 -2.61
CA GLN A 52 -3.89 16.67 -1.79
C GLN A 52 -2.96 16.67 -0.57
N GLY A 53 -2.62 15.49 -0.05
CA GLY A 53 -1.74 15.31 1.11
C GLY A 53 -0.25 15.25 0.78
N MET A 54 0.09 14.86 -0.44
CA MET A 54 1.46 14.67 -0.93
C MET A 54 2.17 16.01 -1.22
N PRO A 55 3.51 16.08 -1.11
CA PRO A 55 4.27 17.26 -1.52
C PRO A 55 4.06 17.63 -3.01
N GLU A 56 4.11 18.93 -3.32
CA GLU A 56 3.85 19.43 -4.69
C GLU A 56 4.81 18.89 -5.76
N ASN A 57 6.00 18.46 -5.35
CA ASN A 57 7.05 17.95 -6.23
C ASN A 57 7.10 16.43 -6.32
N GLU A 58 6.12 15.72 -5.76
CA GLU A 58 6.02 14.26 -5.82
C GLU A 58 4.81 13.81 -6.63
N LEU A 59 4.93 12.65 -7.28
CA LEU A 59 3.89 12.05 -8.11
C LEU A 59 3.87 10.54 -7.86
N MET A 60 2.68 9.93 -7.96
CA MET A 60 2.57 8.47 -7.96
C MET A 60 3.07 7.89 -9.28
N TRP A 61 3.88 6.83 -9.19
CA TRP A 61 4.34 6.08 -10.35
C TRP A 61 3.19 5.24 -10.93
N PRO A 62 2.85 5.38 -12.23
CA PRO A 62 1.61 4.81 -12.78
C PRO A 62 1.74 3.36 -13.28
N LEU A 63 2.93 2.75 -13.18
CA LEU A 63 3.20 1.42 -13.73
C LEU A 63 3.61 0.45 -12.63
N SER A 64 3.39 -0.85 -12.83
CA SER A 64 3.80 -1.88 -11.87
C SER A 64 5.31 -1.95 -11.67
N MET A 65 6.06 -1.93 -12.77
CA MET A 65 7.52 -2.02 -12.72
C MET A 65 8.11 -0.64 -12.48
N PRO A 66 9.00 -0.48 -11.48
CA PRO A 66 9.75 0.76 -11.30
C PRO A 66 10.74 0.95 -12.46
N CYS A 67 10.99 2.20 -12.84
CA CYS A 67 11.97 2.54 -13.87
C CYS A 67 13.33 2.91 -13.27
N MET A 68 13.39 4.05 -12.60
CA MET A 68 14.61 4.59 -12.00
C MET A 68 14.62 4.24 -10.51
N LEU A 69 15.48 3.30 -10.13
CA LEU A 69 15.76 3.00 -8.73
C LEU A 69 17.17 3.46 -8.37
N SER A 70 17.40 3.66 -7.07
CA SER A 70 18.72 3.94 -6.52
C SER A 70 19.73 2.87 -6.90
N SER A 71 20.99 3.27 -7.10
CA SER A 71 22.07 2.36 -7.46
C SER A 71 22.32 1.28 -6.40
N ASN A 72 22.11 1.60 -5.12
CA ASN A 72 22.19 0.62 -4.03
C ASN A 72 20.79 0.24 -3.55
N ASP A 73 20.68 -1.01 -3.08
CA ASP A 73 19.43 -1.59 -2.58
C ASP A 73 19.01 -0.96 -1.24
N GLU A 74 19.98 -0.68 -0.37
CA GLU A 74 19.78 -0.09 0.96
C GLU A 74 19.27 1.35 0.91
N ASP A 75 19.43 2.03 -0.22
CA ASP A 75 18.89 3.36 -0.46
C ASP A 75 17.37 3.34 -0.61
N ILE A 76 16.73 2.18 -0.81
CA ILE A 76 15.26 2.05 -0.77
C ILE A 76 14.82 2.01 0.70
N PRO A 77 14.15 3.06 1.22
CA PRO A 77 13.81 3.13 2.63
C PRO A 77 12.73 2.11 2.96
N LEU A 78 12.91 1.38 4.07
CA LEU A 78 11.87 0.50 4.61
C LEU A 78 10.74 1.35 5.20
N ALA A 79 9.50 0.88 5.12
CA ALA A 79 8.40 1.54 5.78
C ALA A 79 8.60 1.57 7.32
N ASP A 80 8.62 2.77 7.90
CA ASP A 80 8.83 3.01 9.33
C ASP A 80 7.50 3.24 10.08
N TYR A 81 7.04 2.25 10.85
CA TYR A 81 5.78 2.35 11.59
C TYR A 81 5.93 2.89 13.03
N GLY A 82 7.05 3.54 13.34
CA GLY A 82 7.32 4.15 14.65
C GLY A 82 7.79 3.16 15.71
N SER A 83 7.78 3.59 16.98
CA SER A 83 8.48 2.90 18.08
C SER A 83 7.67 1.84 18.84
N SER A 84 6.37 1.67 18.53
CA SER A 84 5.56 0.61 19.15
C SER A 84 6.08 -0.78 18.76
N ASN A 85 5.86 -1.80 19.61
CA ASN A 85 6.31 -3.16 19.31
C ASN A 85 5.74 -3.67 17.97
N THR A 86 4.45 -3.41 17.71
CA THR A 86 3.81 -3.77 16.44
C THR A 86 4.42 -3.03 15.25
N GLY A 87 4.71 -1.73 15.41
CA GLY A 87 5.35 -0.94 14.37
C GLY A 87 6.76 -1.44 14.04
N ARG A 88 7.58 -1.61 15.07
CA ARG A 88 8.95 -2.16 14.94
C ARG A 88 8.96 -3.56 14.33
N LEU A 89 8.01 -4.42 14.69
CA LEU A 89 7.87 -5.75 14.09
C LEU A 89 7.55 -5.67 12.58
N LYS A 90 6.66 -4.76 12.16
CA LYS A 90 6.34 -4.56 10.73
C LYS A 90 7.53 -4.04 9.92
N THR A 91 8.34 -3.16 10.49
CA THR A 91 9.58 -2.66 9.86
C THR A 91 10.66 -3.75 9.84
N LEU A 92 10.82 -4.52 10.92
CA LEU A 92 11.76 -5.64 10.99
C LEU A 92 11.42 -6.73 9.97
N TYR A 93 10.13 -7.04 9.79
CA TYR A 93 9.68 -7.97 8.75
C TYR A 93 10.17 -7.54 7.36
N ARG A 94 10.03 -6.25 7.02
CA ARG A 94 10.51 -5.68 5.74
C ARG A 94 12.03 -5.72 5.62
N SER A 95 12.75 -5.50 6.71
CA SER A 95 14.21 -5.70 6.74
C SER A 95 14.56 -7.16 6.39
N GLY A 96 13.85 -8.13 6.97
CA GLY A 96 14.03 -9.55 6.64
C GLY A 96 13.74 -9.88 5.18
N LEU A 97 12.70 -9.29 4.58
CA LEU A 97 12.43 -9.42 3.14
C LEU A 97 13.54 -8.82 2.28
N GLY A 98 14.09 -7.67 2.67
CA GLY A 98 15.23 -7.05 1.99
C GLY A 98 16.47 -7.95 1.97
N ILE A 99 16.78 -8.59 3.11
CA ILE A 99 17.90 -9.53 3.21
C ILE A 99 17.69 -10.78 2.33
N ARG A 100 16.46 -11.28 2.25
CA ARG A 100 16.15 -12.55 1.56
C ARG A 100 16.00 -12.39 0.05
N TYR A 101 15.43 -11.27 -0.41
CA TYR A 101 14.96 -11.11 -1.78
C TYR A 101 15.44 -9.83 -2.46
N GLY A 102 16.14 -8.94 -1.73
CA GLY A 102 16.50 -7.61 -2.20
C GLY A 102 15.33 -6.62 -2.13
N ARG A 103 15.61 -5.38 -1.75
CA ARG A 103 14.66 -4.28 -1.62
C ARG A 103 14.07 -3.86 -2.96
N ARG A 104 14.86 -3.89 -4.04
CA ARG A 104 14.42 -3.54 -5.41
C ARG A 104 13.23 -4.38 -5.86
N MET A 105 13.25 -5.70 -5.64
CA MET A 105 12.14 -6.58 -5.99
C MET A 105 10.83 -6.13 -5.31
N GLN A 106 10.94 -5.65 -4.07
CA GLN A 106 9.79 -5.26 -3.25
C GLN A 106 9.21 -3.89 -3.62
N THR A 107 9.80 -3.19 -4.60
CA THR A 107 9.26 -1.92 -5.13
C THR A 107 8.33 -2.11 -6.33
N ILE A 108 8.13 -3.35 -6.78
CA ILE A 108 7.14 -3.69 -7.80
C ILE A 108 5.74 -3.53 -7.18
N ALA A 109 4.90 -2.71 -7.80
CA ALA A 109 3.55 -2.44 -7.35
C ALA A 109 2.52 -3.30 -8.12
N GLY A 110 1.43 -3.64 -7.45
CA GLY A 110 0.34 -4.44 -8.02
C GLY A 110 -1.03 -4.02 -7.49
N LEU A 111 -2.06 -4.76 -7.90
CA LEU A 111 -3.42 -4.61 -7.40
C LEU A 111 -3.92 -5.95 -6.86
N HIS A 112 -4.50 -5.92 -5.66
CA HIS A 112 -5.20 -7.06 -5.09
C HIS A 112 -6.71 -6.87 -5.25
N TYR A 113 -7.37 -7.82 -5.94
CA TYR A 113 -8.82 -7.83 -6.07
C TYR A 113 -9.44 -8.77 -5.05
N ASN A 114 -10.04 -8.19 -4.01
CA ASN A 114 -10.70 -8.92 -2.93
C ASN A 114 -12.19 -9.08 -3.24
N LEU A 115 -12.72 -10.30 -3.20
CA LEU A 115 -14.13 -10.60 -3.48
C LEU A 115 -14.69 -11.62 -2.49
N SER A 116 -15.98 -11.51 -2.20
CA SER A 116 -16.75 -12.50 -1.46
C SER A 116 -18.06 -12.76 -2.21
N PHE A 117 -18.61 -13.95 -2.03
CA PHE A 117 -19.89 -14.32 -2.63
C PHE A 117 -21.02 -14.08 -1.62
N GLY A 118 -22.25 -13.97 -2.13
CA GLY A 118 -23.42 -13.94 -1.27
C GLY A 118 -23.59 -15.27 -0.53
N ASP A 119 -24.12 -15.21 0.69
CA ASP A 119 -24.19 -16.35 1.61
C ASP A 119 -24.90 -17.57 0.99
N ASP A 120 -25.88 -17.34 0.12
CA ASP A 120 -26.69 -18.40 -0.50
C ASP A 120 -26.01 -19.09 -1.69
N LEU A 121 -24.90 -18.57 -2.24
CA LEU A 121 -24.31 -19.09 -3.48
C LEU A 121 -23.96 -20.57 -3.35
N PHE A 122 -23.27 -20.94 -2.27
CA PHE A 122 -22.79 -22.31 -2.10
C PHE A 122 -23.91 -23.28 -1.73
N THR A 123 -24.94 -22.80 -1.01
CA THR A 123 -26.15 -23.59 -0.75
C THR A 123 -26.91 -23.88 -2.04
N ALA A 124 -27.10 -22.87 -2.90
CA ALA A 124 -27.77 -23.03 -4.19
C ALA A 124 -26.97 -23.91 -5.18
N TRP A 125 -25.63 -23.86 -5.13
CA TRP A 125 -24.77 -24.69 -5.97
C TRP A 125 -24.86 -26.19 -5.62
N GLN A 126 -25.05 -26.51 -4.34
CA GLN A 126 -25.05 -27.89 -3.86
C GLN A 126 -26.34 -28.67 -4.20
N ALA A 127 -27.45 -27.95 -4.44
CA ALA A 127 -28.77 -28.52 -4.75
C ALA A 127 -28.85 -29.07 -6.18
#